data_AF-A0A2U1QE87-F1
#
_entry.id   AF-A0A2U1QE87-F1
#
_cell.length_a   1.000
_cell.length_b   1.000
_cell.length_c   1.000
_cell.angle_alpha   90.00
_cell.angle_beta   90.00
_cell.angle_gamma   90.00
#
_symmetry.space_group_name_H-M   'P 1'
#
loop_
_entity.id
_entity.type
_entity.pdbx_description
1 polymer ?
#
loop_
_entity_poly.entity_id
_entity_poly.type
_entity_poly.pdbx_seq_one_letter_code
_entity_poly.pdbx_strand_id
1 'polypeptide(L)'
;MRECDDEAIRRGRVFVDNEVAKVEAGELVGAFERGVIKEDEVEGDLVELIKGVKSGRKDGNEITVFVSVGLAVVDLLSAQLAYETITAKP
;
A
#
# COMPACT_ATOMS: atom_id res chain seq x y z
N MET A 1 -5.81 8.46 12.50
CA MET A 1 -6.02 7.14 13.16
C MET A 1 -4.79 6.29 12.88
N ARG A 2 -4.40 5.37 13.77
CA ARG A 2 -3.40 4.33 13.47
C ARG A 2 -3.88 2.98 14.01
N GLU A 3 -3.69 1.93 13.24
CA GLU A 3 -3.98 0.54 13.60
C GLU A 3 -2.68 -0.25 13.83
N CYS A 4 -1.59 0.15 13.17
CA CYS A 4 -0.27 -0.46 13.25
C CYS A 4 0.67 0.33 14.18
N ASP A 5 1.59 -0.36 14.85
CA ASP A 5 2.59 0.27 15.73
C ASP A 5 3.88 0.66 15.00
N ASP A 6 4.70 1.47 15.66
CA ASP A 6 5.94 1.98 15.07
C ASP A 6 6.99 0.87 14.88
N GLU A 7 6.92 -0.21 15.65
CA GLU A 7 7.87 -1.32 15.54
C GLU A 7 7.63 -2.15 14.28
N ALA A 8 6.36 -2.37 13.92
CA ALA A 8 6.01 -3.01 12.66
C ALA A 8 6.44 -2.18 11.44
N ILE A 9 6.25 -0.85 11.49
CA ILE A 9 6.73 0.06 10.43
C ILE A 9 8.27 0.05 10.34
N ARG A 10 8.97 0.15 11.48
CA ARG A 10 10.44 0.16 11.54
C ARG A 10 11.08 -1.13 11.04
N ARG A 11 10.50 -2.28 11.38
CA ARG A 11 11.04 -3.60 10.99
C ARG A 11 10.61 -4.05 9.61
N GLY A 12 9.53 -3.48 9.09
CA GLY A 12 8.94 -3.88 7.83
C GLY A 12 9.48 -3.09 6.66
N ARG A 13 9.57 -3.75 5.50
CA ARG A 13 9.67 -3.04 4.23
C ARG A 13 8.28 -2.53 3.85
N VAL A 14 8.16 -1.21 3.81
CA VAL A 14 6.90 -0.51 3.64
C VAL A 14 6.65 -0.27 2.15
N PHE A 15 5.48 -0.69 1.70
CA PHE A 15 4.94 -0.43 0.37
C PHE A 15 3.58 0.25 0.51
N VAL A 16 3.19 1.03 -0.50
CA VAL A 16 1.92 1.77 -0.50
C VAL A 16 1.05 1.39 -1.69
N ASP A 17 -0.26 1.58 -1.59
CA ASP A 17 -1.15 1.47 -2.75
C ASP A 17 -0.89 2.60 -3.77
N ASN A 18 -0.65 3.81 -3.27
CA ASN A 18 -0.28 5.01 -4.03
C ASN A 18 0.52 5.98 -3.16
N GLU A 19 1.28 6.86 -3.79
CA GLU A 19 2.03 7.94 -3.13
C GLU A 19 1.21 8.79 -2.16
N VAL A 20 -0.10 8.98 -2.41
CA VAL A 20 -0.96 9.76 -1.51
C VAL A 20 -1.06 9.16 -0.09
N ALA A 21 -0.80 7.86 0.06
CA ALA A 21 -0.75 7.20 1.37
C ALA A 21 0.29 7.82 2.31
N LYS A 22 1.37 8.42 1.78
CA LYS A 22 2.39 9.12 2.59
C LYS A 22 1.82 10.35 3.32
N VAL A 23 0.72 10.91 2.82
CA VAL A 23 0.08 12.12 3.36
C VAL A 23 -1.23 11.80 4.08
N GLU A 24 -1.92 10.73 3.70
CA GLU A 24 -3.23 10.38 4.26
C GLU A 24 -3.19 9.28 5.32
N ALA A 25 -2.24 8.33 5.22
CA ALA A 25 -2.17 7.22 6.17
C ALA A 25 -1.56 7.70 7.49
N GLY A 26 -2.35 7.68 8.57
CA GLY A 26 -1.91 8.13 9.88
C GLY A 26 -0.75 7.31 10.45
N GLU A 27 -0.62 6.04 10.05
CA GLU A 27 0.53 5.17 10.29
C GLU A 27 1.81 5.80 9.76
N LEU A 28 1.80 6.26 8.50
CA LEU A 28 2.98 6.81 7.83
C LEU A 28 3.25 8.25 8.24
N VAL A 29 2.23 9.12 8.18
CA VAL A 29 2.35 10.54 8.58
C VAL A 29 2.94 10.65 9.98
N GLY A 30 2.34 9.92 10.93
CA GLY A 30 2.85 9.92 12.30
C GLY A 30 4.23 9.28 12.43
N ALA A 31 4.53 8.22 11.66
CA ALA A 31 5.84 7.59 11.70
C ALA A 31 6.95 8.52 11.17
N PHE A 32 6.66 9.30 10.13
CA PHE A 32 7.57 10.34 9.61
C PHE A 32 7.81 11.43 10.66
N GLU A 33 6.74 11.96 11.27
CA GLU A 33 6.83 12.98 12.32
C GLU A 33 7.66 12.51 13.52
N ARG A 34 7.54 11.21 13.89
CA ARG A 34 8.28 10.60 14.99
C ARG A 34 9.68 10.11 14.60
N GLY A 35 10.07 10.20 13.32
CA GLY A 35 11.36 9.71 12.81
C GLY A 35 11.52 8.20 12.89
N VAL A 36 10.42 7.44 12.84
CA VAL A 36 10.41 5.97 12.85
C VAL A 36 10.89 5.41 11.51
N ILE A 37 10.55 6.10 10.43
CA ILE A 37 10.90 5.84 9.04
C ILE A 37 10.94 7.20 8.32
N LYS A 38 11.64 7.29 7.19
CA LYS A 38 11.64 8.46 6.29
C LYS A 38 10.80 8.19 5.05
N GLU A 39 10.36 9.25 4.37
CA GLU A 39 9.56 9.13 3.15
C GLU A 39 10.27 8.36 2.02
N ASP A 40 11.61 8.46 1.94
CA ASP A 40 12.45 7.76 0.95
C ASP A 40 12.73 6.30 1.31
N GLU A 41 12.35 5.86 2.51
CA GLU A 41 12.40 4.47 2.96
C GLU A 41 11.11 3.70 2.65
N VAL A 42 10.08 4.37 2.07
CA VAL A 42 8.97 3.68 1.42
C VAL A 42 9.45 3.09 0.09
N GLU A 43 9.41 1.76 -0.01
CA GLU A 43 10.10 0.99 -1.05
C GLU A 43 9.51 1.18 -2.44
N GLY A 44 8.21 1.43 -2.53
CA GLY A 44 7.49 1.72 -3.76
C GLY A 44 5.99 1.52 -3.65
N ASP A 45 5.30 1.75 -4.76
CA ASP A 45 3.85 1.61 -4.86
C ASP A 45 3.39 0.27 -5.47
N LEU A 46 2.09 0.00 -5.37
CA LEU A 46 1.47 -1.22 -5.90
C LEU A 46 1.66 -1.38 -7.41
N VAL A 47 1.67 -0.28 -8.18
CA VAL A 47 1.87 -0.32 -9.64
C VAL A 47 3.30 -0.71 -9.97
N GLU A 48 4.29 -0.16 -9.27
CA GLU A 48 5.69 -0.51 -9.41
C GLU A 48 5.97 -1.97 -9.04
N LEU A 49 5.31 -2.48 -8.00
CA LEU A 49 5.35 -3.90 -7.61
C LEU A 49 4.78 -4.80 -8.71
N ILE A 50 3.59 -4.49 -9.23
CA ILE A 50 2.94 -5.27 -10.29
C ILE A 50 3.79 -5.26 -11.57
N LYS A 51 4.41 -4.13 -11.90
CA LYS A 51 5.29 -3.99 -13.08
C LYS A 51 6.67 -4.63 -12.89
N GLY A 52 7.01 -5.07 -11.68
CA GLY A 52 8.35 -5.58 -11.35
C GLY A 52 9.45 -4.52 -11.36
N VAL A 53 9.09 -3.23 -11.32
CA VAL A 53 10.04 -2.11 -11.16
C VAL A 53 10.66 -2.16 -9.76
N LYS A 54 9.83 -2.49 -8.76
CA LYS A 54 10.26 -2.72 -7.38
C LYS A 54 10.10 -4.20 -7.05
N SER A 55 11.10 -4.75 -6.38
CA SER A 55 11.02 -6.12 -5.86
C SER A 55 10.21 -6.10 -4.56
N GLY A 56 9.18 -6.94 -4.52
CA GLY A 56 8.40 -7.22 -3.31
C GLY A 56 9.22 -7.99 -2.29
N ARG A 57 8.65 -9.08 -1.76
CA ARG A 57 9.35 -9.92 -0.78
C ARG A 57 10.62 -10.54 -1.36
N LYS A 58 11.74 -10.41 -0.65
CA LYS A 58 13.05 -10.94 -1.06
C LYS A 58 13.36 -12.29 -0.44
N ASP A 59 12.93 -12.52 0.80
CA ASP A 59 13.12 -13.79 1.50
C ASP A 59 12.02 -14.09 2.56
N GLY A 60 12.12 -15.25 3.20
CA GLY A 60 11.15 -15.73 4.18
C GLY A 60 11.24 -15.11 5.57
N ASN A 61 12.31 -14.39 5.89
CA ASN A 61 12.51 -13.73 7.19
C ASN A 61 12.06 -12.27 7.19
N GLU A 62 11.85 -11.70 6.00
CA GLU A 62 11.45 -10.30 5.82
C GLU A 62 10.03 -10.03 6.34
N ILE A 63 9.85 -8.88 7.00
CA ILE A 63 8.51 -8.35 7.30
C ILE A 63 8.14 -7.38 6.18
N THR A 64 6.93 -7.52 5.64
CA THR A 64 6.40 -6.62 4.61
C THR A 64 5.17 -5.92 5.14
N VAL A 65 5.12 -4.59 5.03
CA VAL A 65 3.95 -3.79 5.38
C VAL A 65 3.42 -3.17 4.10
N PHE A 66 2.15 -3.44 3.80
CA PHE A 66 1.45 -2.75 2.72
C PHE A 66 0.43 -1.80 3.36
N VAL A 67 0.62 -0.51 3.16
CA VAL A 67 -0.28 0.53 3.67
C VAL A 67 -1.17 0.99 2.52
N SER A 68 -2.48 0.93 2.73
CA SER A 68 -3.47 1.35 1.74
C SER A 68 -4.42 2.37 2.34
N VAL A 69 -4.68 3.43 1.58
CA VAL A 69 -5.69 4.44 1.89
C VAL A 69 -6.92 4.32 0.98
N GLY A 70 -6.83 3.50 -0.06
CA GLY A 70 -7.91 3.25 -1.01
C GLY A 70 -7.82 4.16 -2.23
N LEU A 71 -8.16 3.62 -3.39
CA LEU A 71 -8.17 4.36 -4.65
C LEU A 71 -9.50 4.18 -5.35
N ALA A 72 -10.17 5.30 -5.69
CA ALA A 72 -11.47 5.29 -6.37
C ALA A 72 -11.48 4.50 -7.69
N VAL A 73 -10.32 4.38 -8.36
CA VAL A 73 -10.20 3.55 -9.57
C VAL A 73 -10.43 2.07 -9.29
N VAL A 74 -10.00 1.57 -8.13
CA VAL A 74 -10.21 0.17 -7.73
C VAL A 74 -11.69 -0.08 -7.48
N ASP A 75 -12.39 0.87 -6.86
CA ASP A 75 -13.84 0.79 -6.66
C ASP A 75 -14.59 0.78 -8.01
N LEU A 76 -14.24 1.70 -8.91
CA LEU A 76 -14.87 1.81 -10.23
C LEU A 76 -14.66 0.55 -11.07
N LEU A 77 -13.44 0.02 -11.12
CA LEU A 77 -13.14 -1.21 -11.84
C LEU A 77 -13.85 -2.42 -11.24
N SER A 78 -13.95 -2.49 -9.90
CA SER A 78 -14.69 -3.55 -9.21
C SER A 78 -16.19 -3.47 -9.53
N ALA A 79 -16.76 -2.26 -9.53
CA ALA A 79 -18.16 -2.03 -9.89
C ALA A 79 -18.44 -2.38 -11.36
N GLN A 80 -17.54 -2.00 -12.27
CA GLN A 80 -17.63 -2.36 -13.68
C GLN A 80 -17.59 -3.88 -13.86
N LEU A 81 -16.63 -4.57 -13.22
CA LEU A 81 -16.54 -6.03 -13.28
C LEU A 81 -17.82 -6.69 -12.77
N ALA A 82 -18.37 -6.23 -11.64
CA ALA A 82 -19.62 -6.76 -11.09
C ALA A 82 -20.80 -6.55 -12.05
N TYR A 83 -20.90 -5.36 -12.65
CA TYR A 83 -21.94 -5.03 -13.61
C TYR A 83 -21.83 -5.88 -14.89
N GLU A 84 -20.63 -5.97 -15.48
CA GLU A 84 -20.36 -6.78 -16.66
C GLU A 84 -20.63 -8.26 -16.40
N THR A 85 -20.25 -8.78 -15.23
CA THR A 85 -20.49 -10.18 -14.86
C THR A 85 -21.99 -10.53 -14.80
N ILE A 86 -22.84 -9.58 -14.37
CA ILE A 86 -24.29 -9.81 -14.26
C ILE A 86 -24.99 -9.56 -15.61
N THR A 87 -24.49 -8.62 -16.41
CA THR A 87 -25.10 -8.24 -17.70
C THR A 87 -24.63 -9.10 -18.87
N ALA A 88 -23.44 -9.71 -18.77
CA ALA A 88 -22.98 -10.79 -19.63
C ALA A 88 -23.71 -12.09 -19.27
N LYS A 89 -25.03 -12.13 -19.48
CA LYS A 89 -25.73 -13.41 -19.66
C LYS A 89 -25.28 -14.03 -21.00
N PRO A 90 -25.27 -15.38 -21.11
CA PRO A 90 -24.59 -16.12 -22.18
C PRO A 90 -24.96 -15.69 -23.60
#